data_AF-A0A7S2RCI3-F1
#
_entry.id   AF-A0A7S2RCI3-F1
#
_cell.length_a   1.000
_cell.length_b   1.000
_cell.length_c   1.000
_cell.angle_alpha   90.00
_cell.angle_beta   90.00
_cell.angle_gamma   90.00
#
_symmetry.space_group_name_H-M   'P 1'
#
loop_
_entity.id
_entity.type
_entity.pdbx_description
1 polymer ?
#
loop_
_entity_poly.entity_id
_entity_poly.type
_entity_poly.pdbx_seq_one_letter_code
_entity_poly.pdbx_strand_id
1 'polypeptide(L)'
;MVRSLLLAMLAALMAISTTQAFAPMPIRTNTGVVSTSELNVSVKIDVGEGEPIESALRRFKREVNKSGHLMELRHRRHFENSQERKKRKIVQARIRKRFERMNRKRMSNRT
;
A
#
# COMPACT_ATOMS: atom_id res chain seq x y z
N MET A 1 -10.86 60.87 -23.99
CA MET A 1 -11.38 59.67 -23.30
C MET A 1 -10.94 58.37 -23.97
N VAL A 2 -11.00 58.26 -25.31
CA VAL A 2 -10.56 57.06 -26.07
C VAL A 2 -9.07 56.67 -25.93
N ARG A 3 -8.14 57.62 -25.77
CA ARG A 3 -6.69 57.33 -25.57
C ARG A 3 -6.39 56.57 -24.27
N SER A 4 -7.14 56.82 -23.18
CA SER A 4 -6.96 56.08 -21.91
C SER A 4 -7.48 54.65 -21.99
N LEU A 5 -8.53 54.44 -22.80
CA LEU A 5 -9.14 53.13 -23.03
C LEU A 5 -8.24 52.25 -23.91
N LEU A 6 -7.59 52.85 -24.90
CA LEU A 6 -6.67 52.18 -25.82
C LEU A 6 -5.36 51.78 -25.11
N LEU A 7 -4.86 52.64 -24.19
CA LEU A 7 -3.70 52.32 -23.36
C LEU A 7 -3.99 51.18 -22.35
N ALA A 8 -5.21 51.15 -21.79
CA ALA A 8 -5.65 50.08 -20.89
C ALA A 8 -5.80 48.72 -21.61
N MET A 9 -6.27 48.71 -22.86
CA MET A 9 -6.34 47.50 -23.68
C MET A 9 -4.96 46.98 -24.11
N LEU A 10 -3.99 47.86 -24.36
CA LEU A 10 -2.61 47.47 -24.66
C LEU A 10 -1.91 46.83 -23.45
N ALA A 11 -2.14 47.36 -22.24
CA ALA A 11 -1.63 46.79 -21.00
C ALA A 11 -2.24 45.41 -20.67
N ALA A 12 -3.53 45.20 -21.00
CA ALA A 12 -4.20 43.92 -20.81
C ALA A 12 -3.68 42.81 -21.74
N LEU A 13 -3.22 43.15 -22.96
CA LEU A 13 -2.61 42.18 -23.88
C LEU A 13 -1.17 41.79 -23.49
N MET A 14 -0.42 42.68 -22.83
CA MET A 14 0.98 42.42 -22.41
C MET A 14 1.10 41.56 -21.14
N ALA A 15 -0.01 41.26 -20.45
CA ALA A 15 0.00 40.43 -19.24
C ALA A 15 0.01 38.91 -19.52
N ILE A 16 -0.10 38.47 -20.78
CA ILE A 16 -0.16 37.04 -21.16
C ILE A 16 1.23 36.47 -21.51
N SER A 17 2.26 37.33 -21.63
CA SER A 17 3.60 36.94 -22.11
C SER A 17 4.68 36.96 -21.04
N THR A 18 4.35 36.85 -19.75
CA THR A 18 5.36 36.44 -18.76
C THR A 18 5.73 35.00 -19.03
N THR A 19 6.85 34.79 -19.73
CA THR A 19 7.57 33.52 -19.75
C THR A 19 7.82 33.13 -18.30
N GLN A 20 7.00 32.23 -17.76
CA GLN A 20 7.35 31.55 -16.53
C GLN A 20 8.60 30.73 -16.88
N ALA A 21 9.75 31.23 -16.47
CA ALA A 21 11.00 30.48 -16.52
C ALA A 21 10.73 29.14 -15.84
N PHE A 22 10.81 28.07 -16.62
CA PHE A 22 10.76 26.70 -16.13
C PHE A 22 11.98 26.50 -15.23
N ALA A 23 11.81 26.78 -13.93
CA ALA A 23 12.83 26.48 -12.94
C ALA A 23 12.99 24.95 -12.92
N PRO A 24 14.19 24.40 -13.15
CA PRO A 24 14.40 22.97 -13.11
C PRO A 24 14.09 22.46 -11.70
N MET A 25 13.11 21.58 -11.61
CA MET A 25 12.74 20.92 -10.36
C MET A 25 13.96 20.19 -9.79
N PRO A 26 14.26 20.30 -8.48
CA PRO A 26 15.37 19.57 -7.89
C PRO A 26 15.12 18.06 -8.04
N ILE A 27 16.05 17.35 -8.67
CA ILE A 27 16.05 15.90 -8.73
C ILE A 27 16.28 15.40 -7.31
N ARG A 28 15.21 14.86 -6.70
CA ARG A 28 15.30 14.17 -5.40
C ARG A 28 16.06 12.85 -5.59
N THR A 29 17.38 12.89 -5.60
CA THR A 29 18.21 11.69 -5.53
C THR A 29 18.10 11.13 -4.11
N ASN A 30 17.24 10.12 -3.96
CA ASN A 30 17.03 9.43 -2.70
C ASN A 30 18.28 8.56 -2.41
N THR A 31 19.39 9.16 -2.00
CA THR A 31 20.58 8.46 -1.48
C THR A 31 20.34 8.06 -0.03
N GLY A 32 19.21 7.41 0.22
CA GLY A 32 18.97 6.69 1.45
C GLY A 32 19.65 5.34 1.32
N VAL A 33 20.65 5.08 2.17
CA VAL A 33 21.16 3.73 2.40
C VAL A 33 19.95 2.84 2.69
N VAL A 34 19.59 2.00 1.72
CA VAL A 34 18.51 1.03 1.87
C VAL A 34 19.02 -0.01 2.86
N SER A 35 18.69 0.16 4.14
CA SER A 35 18.80 -0.93 5.11
C SER A 35 18.09 -2.14 4.51
N THR A 36 18.86 -3.18 4.21
CA THR A 36 18.40 -4.43 3.61
C THR A 36 17.56 -5.22 4.62
N SER A 37 16.34 -4.78 4.88
CA SER A 37 15.25 -5.58 5.47
C SER A 37 13.91 -4.85 5.35
N GLU A 38 13.51 -4.49 4.11
CA GLU A 38 12.22 -3.84 3.84
C GLU A 38 11.04 -4.83 3.87
N LEU A 39 10.81 -5.44 5.03
CA LEU A 39 9.50 -5.96 5.39
C LEU A 39 9.24 -5.50 6.82
N ASN A 40 8.43 -4.44 6.96
CA ASN A 40 7.98 -3.91 8.25
C ASN A 40 6.99 -4.86 8.93
N VAL A 41 7.38 -6.11 9.17
CA VAL A 41 6.54 -7.13 9.80
C VAL A 41 7.28 -7.72 10.99
N SER A 42 6.91 -7.25 12.18
CA SER A 42 7.36 -7.81 13.45
C SER A 42 6.26 -8.72 14.00
N VAL A 43 6.56 -10.01 14.16
CA VAL A 43 5.67 -10.99 14.80
C VAL A 43 6.23 -11.30 16.19
N LYS A 44 5.60 -10.75 17.24
CA LYS A 44 5.94 -10.98 18.64
C LYS A 44 4.83 -11.75 19.34
N ILE A 45 5.21 -12.64 20.25
CA ILE A 45 4.28 -13.31 21.18
C ILE A 45 4.83 -13.22 22.59
N ASP A 46 3.96 -12.84 23.51
CA ASP A 46 4.25 -12.90 24.94
C ASP A 46 3.90 -14.30 25.48
N VAL A 47 4.87 -14.89 26.18
CA VAL A 47 4.79 -16.24 26.74
C VAL A 47 4.52 -16.13 28.24
N GLY A 48 3.60 -16.94 28.76
CA GLY A 48 3.28 -16.97 30.19
C GLY A 48 4.28 -17.81 30.98
N GLU A 49 4.44 -17.51 32.26
CA GLU A 49 5.27 -18.31 33.17
C GLU A 49 4.67 -19.72 33.32
N GLY A 50 5.47 -20.76 33.02
CA GLY A 50 5.04 -22.16 33.09
C GLY A 50 4.26 -22.68 31.87
N GLU A 51 4.13 -21.92 30.78
CA GLU A 51 3.51 -22.44 29.56
C GLU A 51 4.41 -23.48 28.86
N PRO A 52 3.86 -24.62 28.41
CA PRO A 52 4.62 -25.55 27.59
C PRO A 52 5.06 -24.87 26.28
N ILE A 53 6.35 -25.01 25.94
CA ILE A 53 6.96 -24.40 24.76
C ILE A 53 6.19 -24.66 23.47
N GLU A 54 5.60 -25.85 23.33
CA GLU A 54 4.83 -26.24 22.16
C GLU A 54 3.56 -25.39 21.98
N SER A 55 2.91 -24.98 23.08
CA SER A 55 1.77 -24.06 23.03
C SER A 55 2.20 -22.69 22.52
N ALA A 56 3.32 -22.15 23.03
CA ALA A 56 3.87 -20.88 22.57
C ALA A 56 4.23 -20.93 21.07
N LEU A 57 4.88 -22.01 20.60
CA LEU A 57 5.21 -22.23 19.19
C LEU A 57 3.97 -22.31 18.30
N ARG A 58 2.90 -22.96 18.79
CA ARG A 58 1.63 -23.05 18.06
C ARG A 58 0.97 -21.68 17.91
N ARG A 59 1.01 -20.83 18.94
CA ARG A 59 0.55 -19.44 18.86
C ARG A 59 1.43 -18.64 17.88
N PHE A 60 2.75 -18.85 17.93
CA PHE A 60 3.70 -18.18 17.03
C PHE A 60 3.42 -18.49 15.57
N LYS A 61 3.27 -19.77 15.24
CA LYS A 61 2.92 -20.20 13.88
C LYS A 61 1.60 -19.58 13.40
N ARG A 62 0.62 -19.37 14.28
CA ARG A 62 -0.65 -18.70 13.91
C ARG A 62 -0.43 -17.23 13.62
N GLU A 63 0.28 -16.50 14.47
CA GLU A 63 0.54 -15.07 14.23
C GLU A 63 1.42 -14.84 13.00
N VAL A 64 2.42 -15.70 12.75
CA VAL A 64 3.20 -15.69 11.50
C VAL A 64 2.30 -15.88 10.28
N ASN A 65 1.41 -16.88 10.30
CA ASN A 65 0.50 -17.12 9.18
C ASN A 65 -0.53 -15.99 9.00
N LYS A 66 -0.97 -15.39 10.11
CA LYS A 66 -1.91 -14.27 10.13
C LYS A 66 -1.31 -12.97 9.62
N SER A 67 -0.02 -12.74 9.87
CA SER A 67 0.70 -11.56 9.37
C SER A 67 0.71 -11.46 7.85
N GLY A 68 0.59 -12.60 7.15
CA GLY A 68 0.53 -12.65 5.69
C GLY A 68 1.86 -12.37 4.96
N HIS A 69 2.97 -12.09 5.67
CA HIS A 69 4.25 -11.74 5.03
C HIS A 69 4.79 -12.84 4.12
N LEU A 70 4.58 -14.12 4.47
CA LEU A 70 4.99 -15.26 3.64
C LEU A 70 4.20 -15.32 2.32
N MET A 71 2.94 -14.91 2.35
CA MET A 71 2.13 -14.79 1.13
C MET A 71 2.67 -13.66 0.27
N GLU A 72 2.96 -12.50 0.85
CA GLU A 72 3.52 -11.37 0.12
C GLU A 72 4.84 -11.72 -0.56
N LEU A 73 5.78 -12.32 0.17
CA LEU A 73 7.07 -12.79 -0.35
C LEU A 73 6.91 -13.73 -1.54
N ARG A 74 5.95 -14.66 -1.49
CA ARG A 74 5.66 -15.56 -2.62
C ARG A 74 5.20 -14.82 -3.86
N HIS A 75 4.33 -13.82 -3.71
CA HIS A 75 3.86 -13.04 -4.84
C HIS A 75 4.91 -12.06 -5.38
N ARG A 76 5.86 -11.63 -4.54
CA ARG A 76 6.98 -10.75 -4.93
C ARG A 76 8.14 -11.50 -5.60
N ARG A 77 8.19 -12.84 -5.50
CA ARG A 77 9.29 -13.65 -6.06
C ARG A 77 9.44 -13.49 -7.58
N HIS A 78 8.33 -13.29 -8.30
CA HIS A 78 8.32 -13.09 -9.74
C HIS A 78 7.55 -11.82 -10.08
N PHE A 79 7.90 -11.20 -11.21
CA PHE A 79 7.13 -10.06 -11.72
C PHE A 79 5.71 -10.51 -12.07
N GLU A 80 4.73 -9.69 -11.67
CA GLU A 80 3.31 -9.90 -11.95
C GLU A 80 2.82 -8.71 -12.78
N ASN A 81 2.24 -8.98 -13.95
CA ASN A 81 1.67 -7.95 -14.80
C ASN A 81 0.38 -7.36 -14.16
N SER A 82 -0.01 -6.17 -14.60
CA SER A 82 -1.20 -5.46 -14.11
C SER A 82 -2.49 -6.31 -14.17
N GLN A 83 -2.66 -7.12 -15.22
CA GLN A 83 -3.81 -8.01 -15.36
C GLN A 83 -3.76 -9.18 -14.38
N GLU A 84 -2.59 -9.79 -14.20
CA GLU A 84 -2.38 -10.90 -13.26
C GLU A 84 -2.65 -10.43 -11.83
N ARG A 85 -2.18 -9.21 -11.50
CA ARG A 85 -2.48 -8.56 -10.21
C ARG A 85 -3.97 -8.38 -9.97
N LYS A 86 -4.73 -8.00 -11.00
CA LYS A 86 -6.20 -7.91 -10.92
C LYS A 86 -6.82 -9.29 -10.70
N LYS A 87 -6.42 -10.30 -11.49
CA LYS A 87 -6.90 -11.69 -11.36
C LYS A 87 -6.63 -12.24 -9.96
N ARG A 88 -5.41 -12.07 -9.43
CA ARG A 88 -5.01 -12.47 -8.08
C ARG A 88 -5.89 -11.84 -7.00
N LYS A 89 -6.10 -10.51 -7.06
CA LYS A 89 -6.96 -9.79 -6.10
C LYS A 89 -8.39 -10.33 -6.09
N ILE A 90 -8.95 -10.62 -7.27
CA ILE A 90 -10.31 -11.18 -7.41
C ILE A 90 -10.39 -12.58 -6.79
N VAL A 91 -9.41 -13.44 -7.07
CA VAL A 91 -9.36 -14.80 -6.50
C VAL A 91 -9.23 -14.75 -4.97
N GLN A 92 -8.33 -13.92 -4.44
CA GLN A 92 -8.16 -13.74 -3.00
C GLN A 92 -9.45 -13.22 -2.33
N ALA A 93 -10.13 -12.25 -2.94
CA ALA A 93 -11.41 -11.74 -2.44
C ALA A 93 -12.51 -12.83 -2.44
N ARG A 94 -12.56 -13.66 -3.49
CA ARG A 94 -13.52 -14.78 -3.57
C ARG A 94 -13.25 -15.82 -2.48
N ILE A 95 -11.98 -16.18 -2.25
CA ILE A 95 -11.58 -17.12 -1.18
C ILE A 95 -11.97 -16.56 0.19
N ARG A 96 -11.67 -15.29 0.46
CA ARG A 96 -12.02 -14.61 1.71
C ARG A 96 -13.54 -14.63 1.95
N LYS A 97 -14.35 -14.24 0.96
CA LYS A 97 -15.82 -14.30 1.05
C LYS A 97 -16.33 -15.72 1.30
N ARG A 98 -15.75 -16.74 0.65
CA ARG A 98 -16.12 -18.15 0.88
C ARG A 98 -15.83 -18.56 2.31
N PHE A 99 -14.64 -18.21 2.83
CA PHE A 99 -14.26 -18.49 4.22
C PHE A 99 -15.20 -17.82 5.23
N GLU A 100 -15.52 -16.53 5.04
CA GLU A 100 -16.46 -15.79 5.89
C GLU A 100 -17.85 -16.43 5.91
N ARG A 101 -18.37 -16.86 4.75
CA ARG A 101 -19.65 -17.58 4.65
C ARG A 101 -19.62 -18.91 5.41
N MET A 102 -18.56 -19.70 5.25
CA MET A 102 -18.42 -20.97 5.98
C MET A 102 -18.33 -20.74 7.49
N ASN A 103 -17.59 -19.71 7.91
CA ASN A 103 -17.47 -19.38 9.33
C ASN A 103 -18.81 -18.95 9.93
N ARG A 104 -19.60 -18.14 9.21
CA ARG A 104 -20.96 -17.76 9.62
C ARG A 104 -21.87 -18.98 9.79
N LYS A 105 -21.86 -19.93 8.84
CA LYS A 105 -22.64 -21.17 8.94
C LYS A 105 -22.24 -21.99 10.17
N ARG A 106 -20.93 -22.13 10.42
CA ARG A 106 -20.42 -22.83 11.61
C ARG A 106 -20.90 -22.20 12.91
N MET A 107 -20.92 -20.87 12.99
CA MET A 107 -21.40 -20.15 14.17
C MET A 107 -22.92 -20.31 14.35
N SER A 108 -23.69 -20.20 13.27
CA SER A 108 -25.15 -20.42 13.30
C SER A 108 -25.56 -21.82 13.72
N ASN A 109 -24.73 -22.84 13.44
CA ASN A 109 -25.00 -24.21 13.84
C ASN A 109 -24.56 -24.51 15.29
N ARG A 110 -23.91 -23.55 15.95
CA ARG A 110 -23.38 -23.69 17.32
C ARG A 110 -24.27 -23.05 18.38
N THR A 111 -25.09 -22.08 17.96
CA THR A 111 -26.21 -21.50 18.71
C THR A 111 -27.45 -22.37 18.55
#